data_AF-A0A0P9IVP6-F1
#
_entry.id   AF-A0A0P9IVP6-F1
#
_cell.length_a   1.000
_cell.length_b   1.000
_cell.length_c   1.000
_cell.angle_alpha   90.00
_cell.angle_beta   90.00
_cell.angle_gamma   90.00
#
_symmetry.space_group_name_H-M   'P 1'
#
loop_
_entity.id
_entity.type
_entity.pdbx_description
1 polymer ?
#
loop_
_entity_poly.entity_id
_entity_poly.type
_entity_poly.pdbx_seq_one_letter_code
_entity_poly.pdbx_strand_id
1 'polypeptide(L)'
;RPAGRLQGNMVVSMRPIAADRVAEAARITGRYPGVHGAPVHVGEPGLLGINDLANPDFGDAVTIRPGEIPVFWACGVTPQAVVMASRVPFAISHAPGHMFITDIPDSYYHV
;
A
#
# COMPACT_ATOMS: atom_id res chain seq x y z
N ARG A 1 -3.32 -5.21 13.72
CA ARG A 1 -3.51 -5.91 15.02
C ARG A 1 -2.47 -7.01 15.10
N PRO A 2 -1.89 -7.30 16.28
CA PRO A 2 -0.90 -8.37 16.43
C PRO A 2 -1.54 -9.76 16.34
N ALA A 3 -0.74 -10.77 15.98
CA ALA A 3 -1.11 -12.18 15.98
C ALA A 3 0.07 -13.05 16.47
N GLY A 4 -0.02 -13.55 17.70
CA GLY A 4 1.10 -14.25 18.35
C GLY A 4 2.35 -13.37 18.41
N ARG A 5 3.49 -13.88 17.94
CA ARG A 5 4.76 -13.13 17.87
C ARG A 5 4.83 -12.11 16.73
N LEU A 6 3.85 -12.10 15.81
CA LEU A 6 3.86 -11.23 14.64
C LEU A 6 3.18 -9.91 14.95
N GLN A 7 3.95 -8.83 14.88
CA GLN A 7 3.47 -7.47 15.08
C GLN A 7 4.28 -6.47 14.27
N GLY A 8 3.65 -5.36 13.89
CA GLY A 8 4.27 -4.28 13.14
C GLY A 8 3.22 -3.31 12.61
N ASN A 9 3.71 -2.20 12.04
CA ASN A 9 2.87 -1.21 11.40
C ASN A 9 2.42 -1.69 10.01
N MET A 10 1.29 -1.19 9.55
CA MET A 10 0.87 -1.36 8.15
C MET A 10 1.83 -0.57 7.26
N VAL A 11 2.26 -1.18 6.16
CA VAL A 11 2.95 -0.45 5.09
C VAL A 11 1.92 -0.02 4.05
N VAL A 12 2.03 1.21 3.57
CA VAL A 12 1.13 1.76 2.56
C VAL A 12 1.87 1.97 1.23
N SER A 13 1.13 1.83 0.14
CA SER A 13 1.52 2.33 -1.18
C SER A 13 0.83 3.66 -1.41
N MET A 14 1.54 4.64 -1.98
CA MET A 14 1.01 5.98 -2.25
C MET A 14 0.94 6.22 -3.75
N ARG A 15 -0.18 6.79 -4.22
CA ARG A 15 -0.29 7.31 -5.59
C ARG A 15 -0.84 8.74 -5.55
N PRO A 16 -0.25 9.70 -6.28
CA PRO A 16 -0.87 11.00 -6.47
C PRO A 16 -2.09 10.86 -7.38
N ILE A 17 -3.24 11.35 -6.92
CA ILE A 17 -4.50 11.31 -7.66
C ILE A 17 -5.02 12.74 -7.82
N ALA A 18 -5.44 13.13 -9.02
CA ALA A 18 -6.09 14.42 -9.24
C ALA A 18 -7.27 14.61 -8.27
N ALA A 19 -7.39 15.78 -7.66
CA ALA A 19 -8.35 16.03 -6.57
C ALA A 19 -9.80 15.68 -6.93
N ASP A 20 -10.21 15.97 -8.16
CA ASP A 20 -11.53 15.68 -8.72
C ASP A 20 -11.79 14.18 -8.98
N ARG A 21 -10.75 13.35 -8.96
CA ARG A 21 -10.82 11.90 -9.19
C ARG A 21 -10.62 11.05 -7.94
N VAL A 22 -10.32 11.64 -6.78
CA VAL A 22 -10.08 10.88 -5.55
C VAL A 22 -11.28 10.01 -5.16
N ALA A 23 -12.48 10.58 -5.22
CA ALA A 23 -13.71 9.82 -4.92
C ALA A 23 -13.95 8.69 -5.93
N GLU A 24 -13.64 8.93 -7.21
CA GLU A 24 -13.71 7.91 -8.25
C GLU A 24 -12.70 6.77 -7.98
N ALA A 25 -11.44 7.11 -7.68
CA ALA A 25 -10.40 6.16 -7.36
C ALA A 25 -10.80 5.28 -6.16
N ALA A 26 -11.28 5.90 -5.08
CA ALA A 26 -11.75 5.17 -3.90
C ALA A 26 -12.89 4.20 -4.23
N ARG A 27 -13.88 4.65 -5.02
CA ARG A 27 -15.00 3.81 -5.47
C ARG A 27 -14.55 2.66 -6.35
N ILE A 28 -13.61 2.90 -7.28
CA ILE A 28 -13.10 1.86 -8.18
C ILE A 28 -12.32 0.82 -7.38
N THR A 29 -11.33 1.22 -6.57
CA THR A 29 -10.49 0.27 -5.86
C THR A 29 -11.24 -0.43 -4.72
N GLY A 30 -12.26 0.21 -4.14
CA GLY A 30 -13.13 -0.37 -3.13
C GLY A 30 -13.86 -1.64 -3.57
N ARG A 31 -14.01 -1.87 -4.89
CA ARG A 31 -14.59 -3.09 -5.47
C ARG A 31 -13.62 -4.27 -5.52
N TYR A 32 -12.38 -4.11 -5.07
CA TYR A 32 -11.36 -5.16 -5.07
C TYR A 32 -10.77 -5.39 -3.67
N PRO A 33 -11.60 -5.77 -2.67
CA PRO A 33 -11.16 -5.90 -1.27
C PRO A 33 -10.09 -6.99 -1.07
N GLY A 34 -10.03 -8.00 -1.96
CA GLY A 34 -9.01 -9.05 -1.93
C GLY A 34 -7.64 -8.65 -2.49
N VAL A 35 -7.51 -7.42 -3.01
CA VAL A 35 -6.27 -6.91 -3.62
C VAL A 35 -5.79 -5.66 -2.86
N HIS A 36 -6.00 -4.46 -3.38
CA HIS A 36 -5.71 -3.20 -2.67
C HIS A 36 -6.88 -2.71 -1.81
N GLY A 37 -8.12 -2.98 -2.23
CA GLY A 37 -9.33 -2.48 -1.58
C GLY A 37 -9.47 -0.96 -1.63
N ALA A 38 -10.31 -0.42 -0.74
CA ALA A 38 -10.47 1.02 -0.58
C ALA A 38 -9.17 1.66 -0.02
N PRO A 39 -8.90 2.95 -0.30
CA PRO A 39 -7.81 3.66 0.34
C PRO A 39 -7.93 3.61 1.87
N VAL A 40 -6.80 3.47 2.55
CA VAL A 40 -6.71 3.53 4.01
C VAL A 40 -6.54 4.97 4.51
N HIS A 41 -6.09 5.87 3.64
CA HIS A 41 -5.94 7.30 3.94
C HIS A 41 -5.93 8.15 2.66
N VAL A 42 -6.33 9.42 2.79
CA VAL A 42 -6.34 10.41 1.72
C VAL A 42 -5.83 11.74 2.27
N GLY A 43 -4.86 12.34 1.58
CA GLY A 43 -4.34 13.66 1.93
C GLY A 43 -3.16 13.61 2.88
N GLU A 44 -3.28 14.27 4.03
CA GLU A 44 -2.18 14.65 4.93
C GLU A 44 -1.30 13.45 5.37
N PRO A 45 -0.07 13.28 4.83
CA PRO A 45 0.77 12.11 5.09
C PRO A 45 1.22 12.01 6.55
N GLY A 46 1.35 13.15 7.25
CA GLY A 46 1.78 13.18 8.65
C GLY A 46 0.82 12.44 9.59
N LEU A 47 -0.47 12.30 9.22
CA LEU A 47 -1.44 11.51 9.99
C LEU A 47 -1.16 10.00 9.96
N LEU A 48 -0.37 9.54 8.98
CA LEU A 48 0.15 8.17 8.93
C LEU A 48 1.57 8.04 9.52
N GLY A 49 2.14 9.13 10.04
CA GLY A 49 3.52 9.18 10.51
C GLY A 49 4.55 9.29 9.38
N ILE A 50 4.12 9.67 8.17
CA ILE A 50 5.00 9.87 7.01
C ILE A 50 5.43 11.33 6.98
N ASN A 51 6.70 11.59 7.27
CA ASN A 51 7.24 12.96 7.37
C ASN A 51 7.75 13.51 6.03
N ASP A 52 8.14 12.64 5.10
CA ASP A 52 8.70 13.04 3.82
C ASP A 52 8.36 12.03 2.71
N LEU A 53 7.55 12.47 1.73
CA LEU A 53 7.17 11.65 0.59
C LEU A 53 8.29 11.49 -0.45
N ALA A 54 9.35 12.31 -0.39
CA ALA A 54 10.51 12.20 -1.27
C ALA A 54 11.48 11.09 -0.83
N ASN A 55 11.29 10.52 0.36
CA ASN A 55 12.13 9.46 0.92
C ASN A 55 11.28 8.25 1.36
N PRO A 56 10.75 7.45 0.41
CA PRO A 56 9.93 6.30 0.75
C PRO A 56 10.75 5.16 1.37
N ASP A 57 10.17 4.43 2.32
CA ASP A 57 10.79 3.24 2.92
C ASP A 57 11.03 2.11 1.90
N PHE A 58 10.19 2.06 0.85
CA PHE A 58 10.23 1.06 -0.21
C PHE A 58 9.92 1.68 -1.57
N GLY A 59 10.67 1.27 -2.59
CA GLY A 59 10.51 1.74 -3.97
C GLY A 59 11.09 3.14 -4.18
N ASP A 60 10.64 3.80 -5.24
CA ASP A 60 11.15 5.10 -5.67
C ASP A 60 10.16 6.23 -5.35
N ALA A 61 10.69 7.42 -5.06
CA ALA A 61 9.89 8.61 -4.87
C ALA A 61 9.21 9.02 -6.19
N VAL A 62 8.01 9.59 -6.08
CA VAL A 62 7.23 10.06 -7.24
C VAL A 62 6.94 11.55 -7.13
N THR A 63 6.84 12.22 -8.28
CA THR A 63 6.42 13.63 -8.33
C THR A 63 4.93 13.75 -8.05
N ILE A 64 4.57 14.69 -7.17
CA ILE A 64 3.19 15.09 -6.90
C ILE A 64 2.99 16.47 -7.51
N ARG A 65 2.10 16.57 -8.49
CA ARG A 65 1.85 17.82 -9.23
C ARG A 65 0.83 18.69 -8.48
N PRO A 66 0.83 20.01 -8.75
CA PRO A 66 -0.23 20.88 -8.25
C PRO A 66 -1.63 20.34 -8.60
N GLY A 67 -2.51 20.24 -7.60
CA GLY A 67 -3.86 19.70 -7.76
C GLY A 67 -3.98 18.19 -7.57
N GLU A 68 -2.87 17.47 -7.35
CA GLU A 68 -2.89 16.05 -6.96
C GLU A 68 -2.87 15.89 -5.44
N ILE A 69 -3.57 14.86 -4.96
CA ILE A 69 -3.70 14.49 -3.56
C ILE A 69 -3.00 13.13 -3.37
N PRO A 70 -2.12 12.99 -2.37
CA PRO A 70 -1.59 11.68 -1.99
C PRO A 70 -2.71 10.76 -1.48
N VAL A 71 -2.87 9.60 -2.11
CA VAL A 71 -3.83 8.59 -1.68
C VAL A 71 -3.08 7.31 -1.33
N PHE A 72 -3.44 6.70 -0.19
CA PHE A 72 -2.69 5.60 0.40
C PHE A 72 -3.55 4.33 0.48
N TRP A 73 -2.97 3.20 0.06
CA TRP A 73 -3.58 1.87 0.15
C TRP A 73 -2.70 0.93 0.96
N ALA A 74 -3.30 -0.04 1.65
CA ALA A 74 -2.55 -1.12 2.28
C ALA A 74 -1.69 -1.85 1.22
N CYS A 75 -0.43 -2.08 1.54
CA CYS A 75 0.54 -2.69 0.64
C CYS A 75 0.87 -4.13 1.04
N GLY A 76 1.00 -5.01 0.04
CA GLY A 76 1.38 -6.41 0.19
C GLY A 76 2.81 -6.64 0.73
N VAL A 77 3.60 -5.58 0.93
CA VAL A 77 4.90 -5.65 1.61
C VAL A 77 4.79 -5.50 3.14
N THR A 78 3.59 -5.24 3.69
CA THR A 78 3.35 -5.24 5.14
C THR A 78 3.90 -6.51 5.84
N PRO A 79 3.71 -7.73 5.30
CA PRO A 79 4.32 -8.93 5.88
C PRO A 79 5.85 -8.88 5.94
N GLN A 80 6.53 -8.24 4.98
CA GLN A 80 7.99 -8.09 5.00
C GLN A 80 8.44 -7.21 6.17
N ALA A 81 7.77 -6.07 6.38
CA ALA A 81 8.03 -5.20 7.53
C ALA A 81 7.75 -5.91 8.86
N VAL A 82 6.67 -6.67 8.95
CA VAL A 82 6.32 -7.46 10.14
C VAL A 82 7.35 -8.57 10.41
N VAL A 83 7.84 -9.25 9.38
CA VAL A 83 8.89 -10.27 9.48
C VAL A 83 10.16 -9.69 10.09
N MET A 84 10.58 -8.51 9.62
CA MET A 84 11.74 -7.80 10.14
C MET A 84 11.53 -7.35 11.59
N ALA A 85 10.41 -6.69 11.88
CA ALA A 85 10.08 -6.19 13.22
C ALA A 85 9.94 -7.31 14.26
N SER A 86 9.42 -8.47 13.85
CA SER A 86 9.18 -9.64 14.71
C SER A 86 10.38 -10.59 14.79
N ARG A 87 11.51 -10.24 14.15
CA ARG A 87 12.76 -11.02 14.11
C ARG A 87 12.50 -12.50 13.79
N VAL A 88 11.71 -12.76 12.75
CA VAL A 88 11.43 -14.13 12.32
C VAL A 88 12.76 -14.79 11.93
N PRO A 89 13.10 -15.99 12.45
CA PRO A 89 14.43 -16.57 12.25
C PRO A 89 14.76 -16.87 10.78
N PHE A 90 13.73 -17.12 9.97
CA PHE A 90 13.86 -17.42 8.55
C PHE A 90 12.55 -17.10 7.80
N ALA A 91 12.66 -16.45 6.64
CA ALA A 91 11.54 -16.19 5.74
C ALA A 91 12.06 -16.03 4.30
N ILE A 92 11.24 -16.40 3.30
CA ILE A 92 11.48 -16.14 1.87
C ILE A 92 10.34 -15.24 1.38
N SER A 93 10.66 -14.25 0.55
CA SER A 93 9.69 -13.36 -0.09
C SER A 93 10.14 -12.98 -1.50
N HIS A 94 9.28 -12.31 -2.26
CA HIS A 94 9.66 -11.74 -3.55
C HIS A 94 10.46 -10.45 -3.37
N ALA A 95 11.35 -10.15 -4.30
CA ALA A 95 11.99 -8.84 -4.38
C ALA A 95 10.97 -7.78 -4.87
N PRO A 96 11.07 -6.51 -4.44
CA PRO A 96 10.22 -5.43 -4.95
C PRO A 96 10.22 -5.37 -6.48
N GLY A 97 9.04 -5.30 -7.11
CA GLY A 97 8.89 -5.31 -8.58
C GLY A 97 8.98 -6.70 -9.24
N HIS A 98 9.27 -7.76 -8.50
CA HIS A 98 9.39 -9.14 -9.00
C HIS A 98 8.27 -10.04 -8.48
N MET A 99 7.01 -9.66 -8.72
CA MET A 99 5.83 -10.40 -8.25
C MET A 99 5.61 -11.73 -9.00
N PHE A 100 4.87 -12.65 -8.38
CA PHE A 100 4.41 -13.89 -9.01
C PHE A 100 3.19 -13.62 -9.89
N ILE A 101 3.32 -13.85 -11.20
CA ILE A 101 2.22 -13.72 -12.17
C ILE A 101 1.38 -15.00 -12.13
N THR A 102 0.06 -14.85 -11.94
CA THR A 102 -0.89 -15.97 -11.85
C THR A 102 -1.75 -16.06 -13.10
N ASP A 103 -2.42 -17.19 -13.30
CA ASP A 103 -3.44 -17.36 -14.34
C ASP A 103 -4.83 -16.79 -13.96
N ILE A 104 -4.98 -16.25 -12.74
CA ILE A 104 -6.25 -15.70 -12.26
C ILE A 104 -6.41 -14.26 -12.79
N PRO A 105 -7.46 -13.96 -13.57
CA PRO A 105 -7.72 -12.59 -14.02
C PRO A 105 -8.14 -11.69 -12.85
N ASP A 106 -7.84 -10.40 -12.93
CA ASP A 106 -8.18 -9.43 -11.87
C ASP A 106 -9.70 -9.34 -11.63
N SER A 107 -10.50 -9.53 -12.68
CA SER A 107 -11.96 -9.55 -12.63
C SER A 107 -12.53 -10.61 -11.68
N TYR A 108 -11.75 -11.64 -11.34
CA TYR A 108 -12.12 -12.63 -10.34
C TYR A 108 -12.27 -12.01 -8.93
N TYR A 109 -11.53 -10.94 -8.63
CA TYR A 109 -11.53 -10.28 -7.33
C TYR A 109 -12.49 -9.10 -7.22
N HIS A 110 -13.23 -8.79 -8.29
CA HIS A 110 -14.22 -7.72 -8.32
C HIS A 110 -15.50 -8.14 -7.59
N VAL A 111 -15.98 -7.30 -6.66
CA VAL A 111 -17.28 -7.47 -5.95
C VAL A 111 -18.30 -6.40 -6.32
#